data_AF-A0A1H7HP43-F1
#
_entry.id   AF-A0A1H7HP43-F1
#
_cell.length_a   1.000
_cell.length_b   1.000
_cell.length_c   1.000
_cell.angle_alpha   90.00
_cell.angle_beta   90.00
_cell.angle_gamma   90.00
#
_symmetry.space_group_name_H-M   'P 1'
#
loop_
_entity.id
_entity.type
_entity.pdbx_description
1 polymer ?
#
loop_
_entity_poly.entity_id
_entity_poly.type
_entity_poly.pdbx_seq_one_letter_code
_entity_poly.pdbx_strand_id
1 'polypeptide(L)' 'MSWTEIRRDDRIVEWERSDGHATIRLRHGPNAWHVRFDRLHQAPDGRGYESERFDDEAAARDAVEAWKTEYDVE' A
#
# COMPACT_ATOMS: atom_id res chain seq x y z
N MET A 1 -13.89 1.07 4.86
CA MET A 1 -13.39 -0.30 5.13
C MET A 1 -12.16 -0.23 6.05
N SER A 2 -11.53 -1.36 6.38
CA SER A 2 -10.30 -1.38 7.20
C SER A 2 -9.14 -2.03 6.46
N TRP A 3 -7.94 -1.58 6.76
CA TRP A 3 -6.69 -2.15 6.25
C TRP A 3 -6.05 -3.01 7.32
N THR A 4 -5.69 -4.25 6.97
CA THR A 4 -5.04 -5.20 7.88
C THR A 4 -3.60 -5.42 7.44
N GLU A 5 -2.65 -5.33 8.36
CA GLU A 5 -1.26 -5.71 8.09
C GLU A 5 -1.18 -7.24 7.89
N ILE A 6 -0.78 -7.67 6.70
CA ILE A 6 -0.66 -9.09 6.34
C ILE A 6 0.79 -9.58 6.30
N ARG A 7 1.75 -8.64 6.26
CA ARG A 7 3.18 -8.96 6.26
C ARG A 7 3.98 -7.81 6.85
N ARG A 8 4.96 -8.15 7.69
CA ARG A 8 6.01 -7.24 8.17
C ARG A 8 7.33 -8.00 8.29
N ASP A 9 8.34 -7.53 7.56
CA ASP A 9 9.72 -7.97 7.66
C ASP A 9 10.67 -6.75 7.73
N ASP A 10 11.98 -6.98 7.66
CA ASP A 10 13.00 -5.93 7.79
C ASP A 10 12.96 -4.90 6.65
N ARG A 11 12.31 -5.22 5.52
CA ARG A 11 12.28 -4.36 4.33
C ARG A 11 10.88 -4.07 3.84
N ILE A 12 9.89 -4.85 4.21
CA ILE A 12 8.55 -4.78 3.64
C ILE A 12 7.53 -4.76 4.75
N VAL A 13 6.59 -3.82 4.65
CA VAL A 13 5.31 -3.88 5.36
C VAL A 13 4.20 -3.84 4.32
N GLU A 14 3.22 -4.71 4.45
CA GLU A 14 2.13 -4.84 3.49
C GLU A 14 0.80 -4.96 4.20
N TRP A 15 -0.16 -4.21 3.69
CA TRP A 15 -1.53 -4.16 4.16
C TRP A 15 -2.47 -4.64 3.07
N GLU A 16 -3.46 -5.42 3.45
CA GLU A 16 -4.57 -5.83 2.60
C GLU A 16 -5.84 -5.11 3.04
N ARG A 17 -6.63 -4.65 2.08
CA ARG A 17 -7.95 -4.10 2.34
C ARG A 17 -8.90 -5.23 2.73
N SER A 18 -9.81 -4.98 3.66
CA SER A 18 -10.70 -6.01 4.23
C SER A 18 -11.56 -6.79 3.23
N ASP A 19 -11.76 -6.27 2.01
CA ASP A 19 -12.47 -6.94 0.92
C ASP A 19 -11.59 -7.89 0.10
N GLY A 20 -10.28 -7.97 0.39
CA GLY A 20 -9.33 -8.83 -0.32
C GLY A 20 -9.08 -8.41 -1.77
N HIS A 21 -9.39 -7.16 -2.13
CA HIS A 21 -9.29 -6.66 -3.50
C HIS A 21 -8.17 -5.65 -3.71
N ALA A 22 -7.50 -5.19 -2.65
CA ALA A 22 -6.41 -4.24 -2.77
C ALA A 22 -5.32 -4.48 -1.73
N THR A 23 -4.08 -4.16 -2.10
CA THR A 23 -2.94 -4.15 -1.19
C THR A 23 -2.20 -2.82 -1.27
N ILE A 24 -1.67 -2.37 -0.13
CA ILE A 24 -0.67 -1.30 -0.05
C ILE A 24 0.61 -1.93 0.48
N ARG A 25 1.74 -1.69 -0.18
CA ARG A 25 3.05 -2.18 0.23
C ARG A 25 4.02 -1.02 0.40
N LEU A 26 4.58 -0.90 1.60
CA LEU A 26 5.75 -0.11 1.88
C LEU A 26 7.00 -0.99 1.79
N ARG A 27 7.98 -0.57 1.00
CA ARG A 27 9.26 -1.28 0.86
C ARG A 27 10.44 -0.33 1.09
N HIS A 28 11.32 -0.70 2.01
CA HIS A 28 12.64 -0.11 2.16
C HIS A 28 13.62 -0.75 1.16
N GLY A 29 14.02 0.03 0.15
CA GLY A 29 15.08 -0.32 -0.78
C GLY A 29 16.45 0.14 -0.27
N PRO A 30 17.54 -0.09 -1.04
CA PRO A 30 18.89 0.26 -0.62
C PRO A 30 19.11 1.76 -0.36
N ASN A 31 18.37 2.62 -1.06
CA ASN A 31 18.57 4.08 -1.06
C ASN A 31 17.26 4.87 -0.92
N ALA A 32 16.11 4.21 -0.85
CA ALA A 32 14.81 4.86 -0.93
C ALA A 32 13.69 3.95 -0.42
N TRP A 33 12.60 4.58 -0.04
CA TRP A 33 11.33 3.95 0.29
C TRP A 33 10.42 3.95 -0.93
N HIS A 34 9.63 2.90 -1.07
CA HIS A 34 8.65 2.76 -2.14
C HIS A 34 7.30 2.39 -1.54
N VAL A 35 6.26 3.14 -1.90
CA VAL A 35 4.89 2.82 -1.57
C VAL A 35 4.20 2.36 -2.85
N ARG A 36 3.48 1.25 -2.79
CA ARG A 36 2.77 0.67 -3.93
C ARG A 36 1.36 0.31 -3.56
N PHE A 37 0.40 0.71 -4.38
CA PHE A 37 -0.99 0.29 -4.33
C PHE A 37 -1.25 -0.67 -5.49
N ASP A 38 -1.87 -1.80 -5.20
CA ASP A 38 -2.23 -2.82 -6.17
C ASP A 38 -3.70 -3.19 -5.95
N ARG A 39 -4.55 -2.85 -6.92
CA ARG A 39 -5.95 -3.29 -6.99
C ARG A 39 -6.00 -4.54 -7.85
N LEU A 40 -6.36 -5.64 -7.20
CA LEU A 40 -6.27 -6.99 -7.73
C LEU A 40 -7.30 -7.19 -8.86
N HIS A 41 -7.01 -8.16 -9.75
CA HIS A 41 -7.81 -8.41 -10.95
C HIS A 41 -9.29 -8.74 -10.63
N GLN A 42 -9.56 -9.37 -9.49
CA GLN A 42 -10.90 -9.73 -9.04
C GLN A 42 -11.73 -8.53 -8.52
N ALA A 43 -11.13 -7.34 -8.39
CA ALA A 43 -11.84 -6.16 -7.92
C ALA A 43 -12.95 -5.77 -8.92
N PRO A 44 -14.14 -5.38 -8.44
CA PRO A 44 -15.27 -5.01 -9.30
C PRO A 44 -14.97 -3.81 -10.20
N ASP A 45 -14.11 -2.89 -9.74
CA ASP A 45 -13.68 -1.70 -10.48
C ASP A 45 -12.53 -1.96 -11.47
N GLY A 46 -12.16 -3.24 -11.67
CA GLY A 46 -11.04 -3.65 -12.51
C GLY A 46 -9.68 -3.53 -11.81
N ARG A 47 -8.60 -3.88 -12.52
CA ARG A 47 -7.23 -3.82 -11.99
C ARG A 47 -6.71 -2.38 -11.94
N GLY A 48 -5.87 -2.08 -10.95
CA GLY A 48 -5.26 -0.76 -10.79
C GLY A 48 -3.89 -0.86 -10.14
N TYR A 49 -2.98 0.05 -10.49
CA TYR A 49 -1.62 0.07 -9.97
C TYR A 49 -1.16 1.51 -9.79
N GLU A 50 -0.59 1.81 -8.63
CA GLU A 50 0.11 3.05 -8.37
C GLU A 50 1.38 2.81 -7.56
N SER A 51 2.42 3.60 -7.78
CA SER A 51 3.65 3.52 -7.01
C SER A 51 4.33 4.88 -6.87
N GLU A 52 4.83 5.17 -5.69
CA GLU A 52 5.59 6.38 -5.40
C GLU A 52 6.91 6.05 -4.67
N ARG A 53 7.94 6.86 -4.90
CA ARG A 53 9.26 6.74 -4.29
C ARG A 53 9.50 7.92 -3.37
N PHE A 54 10.04 7.65 -2.18
CA PHE A 54 10.41 8.64 -1.19
C PHE A 54 11.85 8.42 -0.73
N ASP A 55 12.56 9.50 -0.42
CA ASP A 55 13.90 9.40 0.16
C ASP A 55 13.87 9.34 1.71
N ASP A 56 12.70 9.54 2.32
CA ASP A 56 12.47 9.56 3.77
C ASP A 56 11.41 8.53 4.21
N GLU A 57 11.62 7.89 5.37
CA GLU A 57 10.69 6.87 5.90
C GLU A 57 9.37 7.50 6.34
N ALA A 58 9.43 8.65 7.02
CA ALA A 58 8.23 9.29 7.54
C ALA A 58 7.32 9.75 6.40
N ALA A 59 7.89 10.37 5.36
CA ALA A 59 7.15 10.72 4.14
C ALA A 59 6.49 9.50 3.48
N ALA A 60 7.20 8.37 3.40
CA ALA A 60 6.65 7.15 2.84
C ALA A 60 5.50 6.57 3.70
N ARG A 61 5.61 6.67 5.03
CA ARG A 61 4.54 6.26 5.95
C ARG A 61 3.33 7.18 5.87
N ASP A 62 3.53 8.49 5.75
CA ASP A 62 2.45 9.45 5.55
C ASP A 62 1.69 9.16 4.25
N ALA A 63 2.42 8.82 3.17
CA ALA A 63 1.81 8.40 1.92
C ALA A 63 0.99 7.10 2.06
N VAL A 64 1.48 6.12 2.84
CA VAL A 64 0.70 4.90 3.15
C VAL A 64 -0.63 5.26 3.82
N GLU A 65 -0.62 6.12 4.84
CA GLU A 65 -1.84 6.48 5.57
C GLU A 65 -2.80 7.34 4.70
N ALA A 66 -2.25 8.21 3.86
CA ALA A 66 -3.03 8.94 2.86
C ALA A 66 -3.72 7.98 1.89
N TRP A 67 -2.98 7.01 1.34
CA TRP A 67 -3.52 6.02 0.40
C TRP A 67 -4.51 5.06 1.05
N LYS A 68 -4.31 4.70 2.32
CA LYS A 68 -5.31 3.91 3.05
C LYS A 68 -6.64 4.64 3.12
N THR A 69 -6.62 5.97 3.25
CA THR A 69 -7.83 6.81 3.29
C THR A 69 -8.41 7.00 1.89
N GLU A 70 -7.59 7.31 0.90
CA GLU A 70 -8.02 7.53 -0.49
C GLU A 70 -8.63 6.27 -1.12
N TYR A 71 -8.02 5.11 -0.87
CA TYR A 71 -8.45 3.82 -1.41
C TYR A 71 -9.34 3.03 -0.46
N ASP A 72 -9.81 3.66 0.60
CA ASP A 72 -10.91 3.14 1.41
C ASP A 72 -12.20 3.27 0.60
N VAL A 73 -12.65 2.17 0.04
CA VAL A 73 -13.96 2.10 -0.63
C VAL A 73 -14.99 1.56 0.37
N GLU A 74 -16.25 1.97 0.22
CA GLU A 74 -17.37 1.53 1.08
C GLU A 74 -17.94 0.16 0.66
#